data_AF-A0A8S2M4N2-F1
#
_entry.id   AF-A0A8S2M4N2-F1
#
_cell.length_a   1.000
_cell.length_b   1.000
_cell.length_c   1.000
_cell.angle_alpha   90.00
_cell.angle_beta   90.00
_cell.angle_gamma   90.00
#
_symmetry.space_group_name_H-M   'P 1'
#
loop_
_entity.id
_entity.type
_entity.pdbx_description
1 polymer ?
#
loop_
_entity_poly.entity_id
_entity_poly.type
_entity_poly.pdbx_seq_one_letter_code
_entity_poly.pdbx_strand_id
1 'polypeptide(L)'
;MSSSNISFLEGLKTHLPDEYRTVYNLFIQTFMIGDHGQRVCAIFDECTLTAEKLVQGAHRIAAALSSYEIVAICMRPCIELIVTLCGVILRGIPYIPLEPSLPPERIDYIINDSQVSVIITNDCLPDSRKTNAMTLSYSQLIDAAINSDSCRTVEVTSEDIFCLMYTSGSTGQPKGVEIPHRALVNRLYWQWSRFPFQEKDICCLKTSISFVDSIAEIFLPLFRRIPIIILTKSLLLDVDQFILVLSIRRISRIVLVPSFLALFLDHLQHSEASLFDLNMIVCSGEILPINLIESFLALKNRFSPICRLLNLYGSTEIMADATCEIFDSIHGLYDRLSYEGHVSIGSPIDNIRVEIVEMDERGIGEIVVRGEGVANGYHNEQMASKQNLKNKFIPTDNGQFAFRTGDLGKMWNDRIIFYGRKDSQVKLAGNRVDLCEIELVLQRHCHCCHPVAVFLEEKSEIVVFLQETEQPINCDRNFLANYLPNYAIPTRFITITEYPLLVSGKIDRRQLIHSLNTIQKREQEQEEDLSEEDRTFFCALKEIGIPRGSIDQSFFDAGGSSLNALLLVAKLHRTGF
;
A
#
# COMPACT_ATOMS: atom_id res chain seq x y z
N MET A 1 -16.35 -2.65 38.40
CA MET A 1 -15.05 -2.37 37.72
C MET A 1 -14.30 -3.68 37.62
N SER A 2 -14.69 -4.54 36.67
CA SER A 2 -14.01 -5.81 36.42
C SER A 2 -12.78 -5.53 35.58
N SER A 3 -11.61 -6.00 36.04
CA SER A 3 -10.36 -6.04 35.30
C SER A 3 -10.60 -6.63 33.90
N SER A 4 -10.61 -5.77 32.89
CA SER A 4 -10.70 -6.19 31.49
C SER A 4 -9.48 -7.05 31.19
N ASN A 5 -9.69 -8.31 30.78
CA ASN A 5 -8.64 -9.15 30.24
C ASN A 5 -8.04 -8.43 29.02
N ILE A 6 -6.87 -7.81 29.17
CA ILE A 6 -6.09 -7.26 28.06
C ILE A 6 -4.93 -8.22 27.85
N SER A 7 -4.85 -8.83 26.67
CA SER A 7 -3.67 -9.60 26.27
C SER A 7 -2.83 -8.72 25.35
N PHE A 8 -1.53 -8.61 25.62
CA PHE A 8 -0.64 -7.78 24.80
C PHE A 8 0.69 -8.47 24.53
N LEU A 9 1.32 -8.07 23.43
CA LEU A 9 2.72 -8.33 23.12
C LEU A 9 3.42 -7.00 22.91
N GLU A 10 4.69 -6.95 23.25
CA GLU A 10 5.51 -5.74 23.12
C GLU A 10 6.82 -6.13 22.45
N GLY A 11 7.21 -5.34 21.46
CA GLY A 11 8.51 -5.45 20.82
C GLY A 11 9.62 -5.01 21.76
N LEU A 12 10.86 -5.19 21.32
CA LEU A 12 12.00 -4.76 22.11
C LEU A 12 11.97 -3.25 22.30
N LYS A 13 12.28 -2.78 23.51
CA LYS A 13 12.50 -1.36 23.76
C LYS A 13 13.89 -0.99 23.29
N THR A 14 13.97 -0.23 22.21
CA THR A 14 15.23 0.25 21.65
C THR A 14 15.30 1.76 21.76
N HIS A 15 16.31 2.24 22.48
CA HIS A 15 16.56 3.67 22.62
C HIS A 15 17.32 4.19 21.40
N LEU A 16 16.73 5.16 20.72
CA LEU A 16 17.35 5.88 19.62
C LEU A 16 18.10 7.11 20.17
N PRO A 17 19.38 7.32 19.82
CA PRO A 17 20.10 8.52 20.22
C PRO A 17 19.37 9.77 19.73
N ASP A 18 19.37 10.84 20.54
CA ASP A 18 18.60 12.06 20.26
C ASP A 18 18.94 12.68 18.90
N GLU A 19 20.21 12.59 18.49
CA GLU A 19 20.73 13.07 17.20
C GLU A 19 20.23 12.30 15.97
N TYR A 20 19.45 11.21 16.14
CA TYR A 20 18.89 10.42 15.05
C TYR A 20 17.37 10.30 15.09
N ARG A 21 16.70 11.12 15.91
CA ARG A 21 15.24 11.02 16.10
C ARG A 21 14.40 11.62 14.98
N THR A 22 15.04 12.30 14.02
CA THR A 22 14.35 12.86 12.86
C THR A 22 14.93 12.37 11.54
N VAL A 23 14.08 12.34 10.53
CA VAL A 23 14.48 12.03 9.15
C VAL A 23 15.44 13.12 8.62
N TYR A 24 15.27 14.36 9.07
CA TYR A 24 16.20 15.46 8.82
C TYR A 24 17.61 15.12 9.33
N ASN A 25 17.75 14.70 10.60
CA ASN A 25 19.06 14.37 11.13
C ASN A 25 19.66 13.13 10.46
N LEU A 26 18.85 12.13 10.09
CA LEU A 26 19.31 10.99 9.29
C LEU A 26 19.88 11.45 7.93
N PHE A 27 19.23 12.42 7.27
CA PHE A 27 19.76 13.00 6.04
C PHE A 27 21.12 13.69 6.27
N ILE A 28 21.21 14.58 7.28
CA ILE A 28 22.46 15.28 7.62
C ILE A 28 23.59 14.28 7.90
N GLN A 29 23.34 13.27 8.73
CA GLN A 29 24.32 12.27 9.10
C GLN A 29 24.75 11.38 7.93
N THR A 30 23.83 11.08 7.01
CA THR A 30 24.11 10.23 5.86
C THR A 30 24.92 10.98 4.79
N PHE A 31 24.56 12.22 4.51
CA PHE A 31 25.01 12.92 3.30
C PHE A 31 25.86 14.17 3.54
N MET A 32 25.75 14.82 4.69
CA MET A 32 26.46 16.07 4.99
C MET A 32 27.73 15.86 5.83
N ILE A 33 27.90 14.66 6.42
CA ILE A 33 29.07 14.31 7.23
C ILE A 33 29.93 13.29 6.46
N GLY A 34 31.18 13.67 6.18
CA GLY A 34 32.16 12.85 5.43
C GLY A 34 32.12 13.08 3.91
N ASP A 35 33.09 12.51 3.18
CA ASP A 35 33.15 12.59 1.71
C ASP A 35 32.54 11.34 1.07
N HIS A 36 31.43 11.54 0.37
CA HIS A 36 30.64 10.49 -0.27
C HIS A 36 30.27 10.81 -1.71
N GLY A 37 30.86 11.85 -2.33
CA GLY A 37 30.31 12.49 -3.52
C GLY A 37 30.01 11.56 -4.71
N GLN A 38 30.89 10.58 -4.94
CA GLN A 38 30.80 9.63 -6.06
C GLN A 38 29.93 8.39 -5.79
N ARG A 39 29.37 8.22 -4.58
CA ARG A 39 28.55 7.06 -4.25
C ARG A 39 27.22 7.11 -4.99
N VAL A 40 26.84 5.98 -5.59
CA VAL A 40 25.54 5.82 -6.26
C VAL A 40 24.43 5.73 -5.23
N CYS A 41 23.44 6.62 -5.34
CA CYS A 41 22.23 6.61 -4.51
C CYS A 41 21.07 5.93 -5.24
N ALA A 42 20.86 6.28 -6.51
CA ALA A 42 19.81 5.69 -7.32
C ALA A 42 20.20 5.61 -8.81
N ILE A 43 19.59 4.67 -9.52
CA ILE A 43 19.72 4.49 -10.96
C ILE A 43 18.32 4.37 -11.55
N PHE A 44 18.06 5.11 -12.62
CA PHE A 44 16.85 5.01 -13.43
C PHE A 44 17.26 5.01 -14.90
N ASP A 45 16.94 3.94 -15.62
CA ASP A 45 17.49 3.66 -16.95
C ASP A 45 19.03 3.80 -16.99
N GLU A 46 19.55 4.68 -17.84
CA GLU A 46 20.99 4.99 -17.97
C GLU A 46 21.43 6.17 -17.09
N CYS A 47 20.50 6.78 -16.35
CA CYS A 47 20.79 7.91 -15.48
C CYS A 47 21.21 7.43 -14.09
N THR A 48 22.29 8.00 -13.57
CA THR A 48 22.82 7.72 -12.24
C THR A 48 22.76 8.97 -11.36
N LEU A 49 22.10 8.84 -10.22
CA LEU A 49 22.10 9.83 -9.14
C LEU A 49 23.22 9.50 -8.15
N THR A 50 24.24 10.35 -8.12
CA THR A 50 25.29 10.28 -7.10
C THR A 50 24.89 11.07 -5.85
N ALA A 51 25.54 10.79 -4.72
CA ALA A 51 25.31 11.53 -3.48
C ALA A 51 25.59 13.03 -3.64
N GLU A 52 26.63 13.41 -4.39
CA GLU A 52 26.92 14.82 -4.70
C GLU A 52 25.75 15.49 -5.42
N LYS A 53 25.25 14.88 -6.49
CA LYS A 53 24.11 15.42 -7.26
C LYS A 53 22.84 15.47 -6.42
N LEU A 54 22.62 14.46 -5.57
CA LEU A 54 21.49 14.40 -4.64
C LEU A 54 21.54 15.60 -3.68
N VAL A 55 22.67 15.82 -3.02
CA VAL A 55 22.85 16.92 -2.05
C VAL A 55 22.70 18.28 -2.71
N GLN A 56 23.35 18.49 -3.87
CA GLN A 56 23.23 19.75 -4.63
C GLN A 56 21.79 20.03 -5.05
N GLY A 57 21.09 19.02 -5.60
CA GLY A 57 19.70 19.16 -5.99
C GLY A 57 18.77 19.37 -4.79
N ALA A 58 18.97 18.65 -3.69
CA ALA A 58 18.20 18.78 -2.47
C ALA A 58 18.34 20.19 -1.86
N HIS A 59 19.54 20.77 -1.84
CA HIS A 59 19.72 22.16 -1.40
C HIS A 59 18.98 23.17 -2.28
N ARG A 60 19.03 22.99 -3.60
CA ARG A 60 18.30 23.86 -4.54
C ARG A 60 16.80 23.80 -4.28
N ILE A 61 16.26 22.60 -4.15
CA ILE A 61 14.84 22.41 -3.86
C ILE A 61 14.49 23.00 -2.48
N ALA A 62 15.29 22.75 -1.45
CA ALA A 62 15.06 23.31 -0.12
C ALA A 62 15.01 24.86 -0.15
N ALA A 63 15.91 25.49 -0.91
CA ALA A 63 15.94 26.94 -1.04
C ALA A 63 14.72 27.50 -1.81
N ALA A 64 14.34 26.83 -2.91
CA ALA A 64 13.14 27.17 -3.69
C ALA A 64 11.85 26.99 -2.87
N LEU A 65 11.85 26.09 -1.88
CA LEU A 65 10.71 25.85 -1.00
C LEU A 65 10.69 26.70 0.27
N SER A 66 11.53 27.74 0.36
CA SER A 66 11.69 28.57 1.57
C SER A 66 10.39 29.23 2.07
N SER A 67 9.45 29.56 1.18
CA SER A 67 8.18 30.22 1.49
C SER A 67 7.00 29.28 1.76
N TYR A 68 7.20 27.96 1.74
CA TYR A 68 6.12 26.98 1.90
C TYR A 68 6.25 26.20 3.21
N GLU A 69 5.11 25.84 3.80
CA GLU A 69 5.03 25.09 5.06
C GLU A 69 4.67 23.61 4.85
N ILE A 70 4.04 23.29 3.73
CA ILE A 70 3.72 21.93 3.28
C ILE A 70 3.73 21.94 1.75
N VAL A 71 4.11 20.81 1.14
CA VAL A 71 4.12 20.68 -0.32
C VAL A 71 3.44 19.39 -0.77
N ALA A 72 2.72 19.43 -1.88
CA ALA A 72 2.26 18.22 -2.54
C ALA A 72 3.30 17.79 -3.58
N ILE A 73 3.61 16.50 -3.64
CA ILE A 73 4.52 15.93 -4.64
C ILE A 73 3.71 14.96 -5.50
N CYS A 74 3.56 15.30 -6.77
CA CYS A 74 2.89 14.47 -7.77
C CYS A 74 3.91 14.09 -8.84
N MET A 75 4.64 13.02 -8.62
CA MET A 75 5.68 12.52 -9.54
C MET A 75 5.62 11.01 -9.62
N ARG A 76 5.89 10.46 -10.80
CA ARG A 76 6.16 9.01 -10.93
C ARG A 76 7.54 8.68 -10.37
N PRO A 77 7.82 7.41 -9.98
CA PRO A 77 9.16 7.01 -9.56
C PRO A 77 10.23 7.39 -10.59
N CYS A 78 11.18 8.23 -10.20
CA CYS A 78 12.32 8.69 -10.98
C CYS A 78 13.40 9.26 -10.06
N ILE A 79 14.54 9.68 -10.61
CA ILE A 79 15.64 10.27 -9.83
C ILE A 79 15.21 11.60 -9.21
N GLU A 80 14.50 12.43 -9.96
CA GLU A 80 14.03 13.75 -9.56
C GLU A 80 13.10 13.68 -8.34
N LEU A 81 12.29 12.62 -8.23
CA LEU A 81 11.47 12.35 -7.05
C LEU A 81 12.34 12.20 -5.79
N ILE A 82 13.41 11.41 -5.85
CA ILE A 82 14.30 11.17 -4.68
C ILE A 82 14.98 12.48 -4.27
N VAL A 83 15.44 13.26 -5.25
CA VAL A 83 16.04 14.60 -5.02
C VAL A 83 15.02 15.54 -4.38
N THR A 84 13.77 15.54 -4.88
CA THR A 84 12.68 16.37 -4.36
C THR A 84 12.33 16.04 -2.92
N LEU A 85 12.15 14.75 -2.61
CA LEU A 85 11.90 14.29 -1.24
C LEU A 85 13.04 14.69 -0.29
N CYS A 86 14.29 14.58 -0.73
CA CYS A 86 15.44 15.02 0.07
C CYS A 86 15.49 16.54 0.28
N GLY A 87 15.09 17.33 -0.72
CA GLY A 87 14.98 18.78 -0.59
C GLY A 87 13.88 19.22 0.39
N VAL A 88 12.75 18.52 0.36
CA VAL A 88 11.66 18.70 1.34
C VAL A 88 12.15 18.36 2.75
N ILE A 89 12.83 17.22 2.92
CA ILE A 89 13.43 16.82 4.20
C ILE A 89 14.38 17.89 4.69
N LEU A 90 15.31 18.37 3.84
CA LEU A 90 16.25 19.44 4.19
C LEU A 90 15.57 20.75 4.57
N ARG A 91 14.40 21.04 3.99
CA ARG A 91 13.59 22.20 4.33
C ARG A 91 12.85 22.05 5.67
N GLY A 92 12.71 20.81 6.17
CA GLY A 92 12.05 20.50 7.43
C GLY A 92 10.54 20.66 7.39
N ILE A 93 9.93 20.43 6.21
CA ILE A 93 8.48 20.56 6.02
C ILE A 93 7.85 19.23 5.59
N PRO A 94 6.58 18.96 5.93
CA PRO A 94 5.87 17.78 5.45
C PRO A 94 5.63 17.81 3.94
N TYR A 95 5.47 16.62 3.36
CA TYR A 95 4.93 16.46 2.01
C TYR A 95 3.67 15.60 1.97
N ILE A 96 2.89 15.79 0.90
CA ILE A 96 1.74 14.96 0.53
C ILE A 96 2.07 14.23 -0.77
N PRO A 97 2.22 12.89 -0.77
CA PRO A 97 2.44 12.15 -1.99
C PRO A 97 1.13 11.97 -2.78
N LEU A 98 1.15 12.34 -4.05
CA LEU A 98 0.03 12.21 -4.97
C LEU A 98 0.39 11.31 -6.14
N GLU A 99 -0.51 10.39 -6.48
CA GLU A 99 -0.37 9.54 -7.65
C GLU A 99 -0.96 10.28 -8.87
N PRO A 100 -0.19 10.47 -9.95
CA PRO A 100 -0.66 11.18 -11.14
C PRO A 100 -1.88 10.57 -11.82
N SER A 101 -2.11 9.27 -11.64
CA SER A 101 -3.27 8.56 -12.18
C SER A 101 -4.54 8.69 -11.34
N LEU A 102 -4.52 9.45 -10.23
CA LEU A 102 -5.74 9.74 -9.48
C LEU A 102 -6.66 10.66 -10.29
N PRO A 103 -7.98 10.52 -10.14
CA PRO A 103 -8.92 11.43 -10.79
C PRO A 103 -8.67 12.90 -10.38
N PRO A 104 -8.79 13.88 -11.30
CA PRO A 104 -8.56 15.28 -10.99
C PRO A 104 -9.36 15.79 -9.79
N GLU A 105 -10.62 15.37 -9.66
CA GLU A 105 -11.49 15.76 -8.55
C GLU A 105 -10.99 15.25 -7.19
N ARG A 106 -10.38 14.06 -7.18
CA ARG A 106 -9.76 13.49 -5.97
C ARG A 106 -8.48 14.23 -5.61
N ILE A 107 -7.67 14.61 -6.60
CA ILE A 107 -6.49 15.47 -6.39
C ILE A 107 -6.95 16.82 -5.82
N ASP A 108 -7.93 17.47 -6.44
CA ASP A 108 -8.47 18.75 -5.98
C ASP A 108 -9.00 18.66 -4.55
N TYR A 109 -9.70 17.58 -4.18
CA TYR A 109 -10.13 17.35 -2.81
C TYR A 109 -8.96 17.31 -1.83
N ILE A 110 -7.93 16.49 -2.13
CA ILE A 110 -6.75 16.35 -1.26
C ILE A 110 -6.05 17.70 -1.08
N ILE A 111 -5.89 18.46 -2.16
CA ILE A 111 -5.24 19.78 -2.12
C ILE A 111 -6.05 20.77 -1.27
N ASN A 112 -7.38 20.79 -1.43
CA ASN A 112 -8.25 21.68 -0.67
C ASN A 112 -8.33 21.30 0.82
N ASP A 113 -8.42 20.01 1.13
CA ASP A 113 -8.46 19.51 2.51
C ASP A 113 -7.15 19.81 3.24
N SER A 114 -6.00 19.53 2.60
CA SER A 114 -4.69 19.81 3.20
C SER A 114 -4.27 21.28 3.21
N GLN A 115 -5.03 22.16 2.56
CA GLN A 115 -4.72 23.59 2.39
C GLN A 115 -3.34 23.87 1.78
N VAL A 116 -2.79 22.92 1.03
CA VAL A 116 -1.46 23.06 0.42
C VAL A 116 -1.49 24.06 -0.74
N SER A 117 -0.52 24.97 -0.76
CA SER A 117 -0.45 26.06 -1.74
C SER A 117 0.43 25.76 -2.95
N VAL A 118 1.18 24.64 -2.94
CA VAL A 118 2.10 24.27 -4.02
C VAL A 118 2.13 22.78 -4.31
N ILE A 119 2.22 22.45 -5.60
CA ILE A 119 2.33 21.08 -6.12
C ILE A 119 3.59 20.97 -6.98
N ILE A 120 4.47 20.05 -6.62
CA ILE A 120 5.70 19.75 -7.35
C ILE A 120 5.45 18.58 -8.30
N THR A 121 5.88 18.70 -9.55
CA THR A 121 5.64 17.68 -10.59
C THR A 121 6.80 17.56 -11.59
N ASN A 122 6.79 16.48 -12.37
CA ASN A 122 7.56 16.32 -13.61
C ASN A 122 6.62 16.26 -14.83
N ASP A 123 5.71 17.22 -14.93
CA ASP A 123 4.74 17.36 -16.03
C ASP A 123 3.81 16.16 -16.23
N CYS A 124 3.60 15.37 -15.17
CA CYS A 124 2.67 14.23 -15.19
C CYS A 124 1.29 14.58 -14.64
N LEU A 125 1.05 15.83 -14.25
CA LEU A 125 -0.22 16.27 -13.67
C LEU A 125 -1.28 16.52 -14.75
N PRO A 126 -2.55 16.16 -14.51
CA PRO A 126 -3.64 16.53 -15.41
C PRO A 126 -3.86 18.05 -15.45
N ASP A 127 -4.08 18.59 -16.65
CA ASP A 127 -4.38 20.02 -16.87
C ASP A 127 -5.78 20.43 -16.36
N SER A 128 -6.70 19.48 -16.20
CA SER A 128 -8.14 19.70 -15.94
C SER A 128 -8.51 20.03 -14.47
N ARG A 129 -7.54 20.45 -13.66
CA ARG A 129 -7.73 20.67 -12.21
C ARG A 129 -8.41 22.01 -11.90
N LYS A 130 -9.16 22.05 -10.80
CA LYS A 130 -9.89 23.23 -10.32
C LYS A 130 -9.23 23.89 -9.11
N THR A 131 -8.11 23.36 -8.62
CA THR A 131 -7.39 23.92 -7.47
C THR A 131 -6.62 25.22 -7.79
N ASN A 132 -6.48 26.08 -6.78
CA ASN A 132 -5.67 27.30 -6.82
C ASN A 132 -4.19 27.08 -6.45
N ALA A 133 -3.79 25.85 -6.13
CA ALA A 133 -2.40 25.56 -5.77
C ALA A 133 -1.46 25.80 -6.95
N MET A 134 -0.35 26.50 -6.70
CA MET A 134 0.68 26.75 -7.71
C MET A 134 1.33 25.43 -8.12
N THR A 135 1.40 25.15 -9.41
CA THR A 135 2.15 23.99 -9.91
C THR A 135 3.56 24.43 -10.29
N LEU A 136 4.57 23.79 -9.70
CA LEU A 136 5.98 23.98 -10.01
C LEU A 136 6.54 22.70 -10.62
N SER A 137 7.14 22.79 -11.80
CA SER A 137 7.90 21.69 -12.36
C SER A 137 9.22 21.53 -11.60
N TYR A 138 9.77 20.31 -11.61
CA TYR A 138 11.10 20.04 -11.06
C TYR A 138 12.17 20.96 -11.67
N SER A 139 12.13 21.19 -12.98
CA SER A 139 13.07 22.08 -13.66
C SER A 139 12.99 23.52 -13.14
N GLN A 140 11.78 24.05 -12.95
CA GLN A 140 11.58 25.39 -12.38
C GLN A 140 12.18 25.52 -10.98
N LEU A 141 12.05 24.50 -10.13
CA LEU A 141 12.63 24.51 -8.78
C LEU A 141 14.17 24.55 -8.83
N ILE A 142 14.77 23.75 -9.71
CA ILE A 142 16.23 23.70 -9.86
C ILE A 142 16.79 25.02 -10.39
N ASP A 143 16.10 25.66 -11.34
CA ASP A 143 16.54 26.92 -11.96
C ASP A 143 16.35 28.12 -11.03
N ALA A 144 15.24 28.20 -10.31
CA ALA A 144 14.95 29.31 -9.39
C ALA A 144 15.99 29.44 -8.26
N ALA A 145 16.58 28.32 -7.85
CA ALA A 145 17.51 28.25 -6.74
C ALA A 145 18.96 28.63 -7.08
N ILE A 146 19.30 28.85 -8.36
CA ILE A 146 20.66 29.25 -8.79
C ILE A 146 21.09 30.57 -8.14
N ASN A 147 20.13 31.39 -7.68
CA ASN A 147 20.37 32.72 -7.11
C ASN A 147 20.15 32.80 -5.58
N SER A 148 19.93 31.68 -4.87
CA SER A 148 19.62 31.68 -3.44
C SER A 148 20.67 30.93 -2.61
N ASP A 149 21.54 31.67 -1.91
CA ASP A 149 22.62 31.14 -1.07
C ASP A 149 22.21 30.73 0.36
N SER A 150 20.92 30.76 0.71
CA SER A 150 20.48 30.58 2.10
C SER A 150 19.81 29.23 2.36
N CYS A 151 20.60 28.16 2.46
CA CYS A 151 20.14 26.97 3.19
C CYS A 151 20.28 27.25 4.70
N ARG A 152 19.20 27.68 5.36
CA ARG A 152 19.20 27.84 6.81
C ARG A 152 19.08 26.48 7.48
N THR A 153 19.82 26.27 8.56
CA THR A 153 19.55 25.16 9.48
C THR A 153 18.13 25.31 10.02
N VAL A 154 17.37 24.22 10.00
CA VAL A 154 16.00 24.17 10.51
C VAL A 154 15.98 23.33 11.78
N GLU A 155 15.20 23.77 12.76
CA GLU A 155 14.91 22.96 13.94
C GLU A 155 13.70 22.08 13.62
N VAL A 156 13.92 20.76 13.65
CA VAL A 156 12.89 19.74 13.42
C VAL A 156 12.87 18.83 14.63
N THR A 157 11.68 18.59 15.18
CA THR A 157 11.45 17.68 16.31
C THR A 157 10.96 16.32 15.82
N SER A 158 11.01 15.31 16.70
CA SER A 158 10.56 13.96 16.36
C SER A 158 9.04 13.84 16.23
N GLU A 159 8.29 14.80 16.79
CA GLU A 159 6.81 14.85 16.70
C GLU A 159 6.31 15.66 15.52
N ASP A 160 7.18 16.42 14.84
CA ASP A 160 6.82 17.16 13.64
C ASP A 160 6.38 16.19 12.53
N ILE A 161 5.44 16.64 11.71
CA ILE A 161 4.87 15.84 10.62
C ILE A 161 5.93 15.70 9.52
N PHE A 162 6.29 14.45 9.22
CA PHE A 162 7.16 14.10 8.10
C PHE A 162 6.37 14.00 6.78
N CYS A 163 5.19 13.37 6.84
CA CYS A 163 4.38 13.06 5.67
C CYS A 163 2.90 13.08 6.04
N LEU A 164 2.07 13.66 5.16
CA LEU A 164 0.62 13.59 5.25
C LEU A 164 0.09 12.64 4.16
N MET A 165 -0.24 11.41 4.55
CA MET A 165 -0.60 10.36 3.60
C MET A 165 -2.12 10.13 3.55
N TYR A 166 -2.72 10.33 2.37
CA TYR A 166 -4.16 10.17 2.19
C TYR A 166 -4.56 8.71 1.95
N THR A 167 -5.62 8.27 2.63
CA THR A 167 -6.21 6.94 2.51
C THR A 167 -7.71 7.01 2.24
N SER A 168 -8.28 5.93 1.69
CA SER A 168 -9.73 5.75 1.51
C SER A 168 -10.48 5.87 2.84
N GLY A 169 -11.61 6.57 2.85
CA GLY A 169 -12.33 6.89 4.09
C GLY A 169 -13.77 6.42 4.11
N SER A 170 -14.20 5.84 5.24
CA SER A 170 -15.58 5.39 5.51
C SER A 170 -16.68 6.42 5.36
N THR A 171 -16.32 7.71 5.29
CA THR A 171 -17.24 8.83 5.05
C THR A 171 -17.44 9.13 3.57
N GLY A 172 -16.84 8.34 2.68
CA GLY A 172 -16.85 8.55 1.24
C GLY A 172 -15.88 9.61 0.74
N GLN A 173 -14.94 10.05 1.58
CA GLN A 173 -13.92 11.04 1.25
C GLN A 173 -12.56 10.58 1.80
N PRO A 174 -11.46 10.84 1.07
CA PRO A 174 -10.09 10.56 1.54
C PRO A 174 -9.80 11.19 2.91
N LYS A 175 -8.93 10.56 3.71
CA LYS A 175 -8.47 11.09 5.00
C LYS A 175 -6.95 11.14 5.03
N GLY A 176 -6.38 12.30 5.34
CA GLY A 176 -4.95 12.47 5.51
C GLY A 176 -4.48 11.93 6.87
N VAL A 177 -3.45 11.09 6.89
CA VAL A 177 -2.83 10.55 8.11
C VAL A 177 -1.56 11.34 8.41
N GLU A 178 -1.47 11.92 9.61
CA GLU A 178 -0.33 12.75 10.02
C GLU A 178 0.80 11.87 10.58
N ILE A 179 1.78 11.55 9.73
CA ILE A 179 2.90 10.67 10.08
C ILE A 179 4.04 11.51 10.67
N PRO A 180 4.41 11.33 11.95
CA PRO A 180 5.52 12.05 12.56
C PRO A 180 6.88 11.45 12.19
N HIS A 181 7.94 12.25 12.31
CA HIS A 181 9.31 11.80 12.06
C HIS A 181 9.71 10.55 12.87
N ARG A 182 9.35 10.49 14.17
CA ARG A 182 9.68 9.35 15.05
C ARG A 182 9.21 8.01 14.50
N ALA A 183 8.05 7.99 13.86
CA ALA A 183 7.44 6.75 13.39
C ALA A 183 8.25 6.10 12.27
N LEU A 184 8.70 6.90 11.30
CA LEU A 184 9.60 6.43 10.26
C LEU A 184 10.93 5.99 10.86
N VAL A 185 11.54 6.83 11.70
CA VAL A 185 12.85 6.54 12.29
C VAL A 185 12.81 5.21 13.06
N ASN A 186 11.82 4.98 13.91
CA ASN A 186 11.65 3.72 14.63
C ASN A 186 11.62 2.52 13.67
N ARG A 187 10.79 2.62 12.63
CA ARG A 187 10.62 1.58 11.61
C ARG A 187 11.91 1.28 10.85
N LEU A 188 12.73 2.30 10.55
CA LEU A 188 14.03 2.15 9.89
C LEU A 188 15.05 1.45 10.79
N TYR A 189 15.18 1.89 12.05
CA TYR A 189 16.15 1.33 13.00
C TYR A 189 15.85 -0.11 13.36
N TRP A 190 14.58 -0.46 13.59
CA TRP A 190 14.17 -1.85 13.76
C TRP A 190 14.64 -2.71 12.59
N GLN A 191 14.38 -2.29 11.35
CA GLN A 191 14.74 -3.09 10.18
C GLN A 191 16.25 -3.13 9.93
N TRP A 192 17.00 -2.06 10.18
CA TRP A 192 18.47 -2.09 10.11
C TRP A 192 19.10 -2.99 11.16
N SER A 193 18.55 -3.00 12.38
CA SER A 193 19.02 -3.85 13.47
C SER A 193 18.71 -5.32 13.19
N ARG A 194 17.48 -5.63 12.79
CA ARG A 194 17.02 -7.00 12.58
C ARG A 194 17.55 -7.62 11.29
N PHE A 195 17.73 -6.79 10.25
CA PHE A 195 18.09 -7.21 8.91
C PHE A 195 19.15 -6.25 8.30
N PRO A 196 20.39 -6.27 8.80
CA PRO A 196 21.45 -5.38 8.35
C PRO A 196 21.73 -5.55 6.86
N PHE A 197 22.10 -4.45 6.19
CA PHE A 197 22.54 -4.48 4.80
C PHE A 197 23.93 -5.08 4.66
N GLN A 198 24.15 -5.78 3.55
CA GLN A 198 25.47 -6.18 3.09
C GLN A 198 26.02 -5.16 2.09
N GLU A 199 27.34 -5.10 1.95
CA GLU A 199 28.00 -4.14 1.04
C GLU A 199 27.54 -4.26 -0.42
N LYS A 200 27.17 -5.48 -0.84
CA LYS A 200 26.67 -5.78 -2.18
C LYS A 200 25.15 -5.66 -2.33
N ASP A 201 24.42 -5.29 -1.27
CA ASP A 201 22.97 -5.17 -1.36
C ASP A 201 22.62 -4.03 -2.35
N ILE A 202 21.61 -4.28 -3.17
CA ILE A 202 20.98 -3.31 -4.07
C ILE A 202 19.47 -3.44 -3.84
N CYS A 203 18.78 -2.32 -3.62
CA CYS A 203 17.32 -2.31 -3.45
C CYS A 203 16.64 -1.80 -4.72
N CYS A 204 15.33 -1.94 -4.79
CA CYS A 204 14.55 -1.32 -5.86
C CYS A 204 13.40 -0.46 -5.30
N LEU A 205 13.07 0.60 -6.04
CA LEU A 205 11.85 1.37 -5.88
C LEU A 205 10.91 1.02 -7.03
N LYS A 206 9.74 0.46 -6.72
CA LYS A 206 8.69 0.15 -7.69
C LYS A 206 7.30 0.58 -7.23
N THR A 207 7.13 0.75 -5.92
CA THR A 207 5.86 1.05 -5.31
C THR A 207 5.52 2.53 -5.52
N SER A 208 4.25 2.82 -5.80
CA SER A 208 3.78 4.20 -5.95
C SER A 208 4.00 4.98 -4.66
N ILE A 209 4.38 6.25 -4.79
CA ILE A 209 4.67 7.14 -3.66
C ILE A 209 3.46 7.38 -2.75
N SER A 210 2.25 7.16 -3.25
CA SER A 210 1.02 7.29 -2.47
C SER A 210 0.76 6.11 -1.54
N PHE A 211 1.57 5.04 -1.61
CA PHE A 211 1.55 3.95 -0.65
C PHE A 211 2.68 4.10 0.36
N VAL A 212 2.37 3.78 1.61
CA VAL A 212 3.31 3.91 2.74
C VAL A 212 4.57 3.04 2.55
N ASP A 213 4.46 1.90 1.86
CA ASP A 213 5.58 0.99 1.58
C ASP A 213 6.67 1.64 0.72
N SER A 214 6.33 2.60 -0.14
CA SER A 214 7.31 3.34 -0.93
C SER A 214 8.30 4.13 -0.05
N ILE A 215 7.86 4.59 1.12
CA ILE A 215 8.73 5.28 2.08
C ILE A 215 9.82 4.32 2.55
N ALA A 216 9.49 3.06 2.83
CA ALA A 216 10.49 2.05 3.18
C ALA A 216 11.39 1.70 1.99
N GLU A 217 10.84 1.54 0.77
CA GLU A 217 11.65 1.29 -0.44
C GLU A 217 12.67 2.41 -0.72
N ILE A 218 12.36 3.65 -0.36
CA ILE A 218 13.26 4.81 -0.54
C ILE A 218 14.22 4.96 0.63
N PHE A 219 13.71 5.18 1.85
CA PHE A 219 14.54 5.69 2.94
C PHE A 219 15.33 4.60 3.67
N LEU A 220 14.88 3.34 3.63
CA LEU A 220 15.62 2.23 4.23
C LEU A 220 17.00 2.03 3.57
N PRO A 221 17.12 1.90 2.24
CA PRO A 221 18.41 1.82 1.58
C PRO A 221 19.15 3.17 1.54
N LEU A 222 18.45 4.28 1.29
CA LEU A 222 19.08 5.58 1.06
C LEU A 222 19.93 6.03 2.26
N PHE A 223 19.41 5.95 3.49
CA PHE A 223 20.16 6.33 4.70
C PHE A 223 21.22 5.31 5.13
N ARG A 224 21.31 4.17 4.45
CA ARG A 224 22.43 3.22 4.56
C ARG A 224 23.35 3.27 3.35
N ARG A 225 23.16 4.25 2.46
CA ARG A 225 23.95 4.45 1.24
C ARG A 225 23.92 3.21 0.33
N ILE A 226 22.81 2.50 0.35
CA ILE A 226 22.55 1.33 -0.49
C ILE A 226 21.90 1.83 -1.78
N PRO A 227 22.40 1.45 -2.97
CA PRO A 227 21.84 1.89 -4.24
C PRO A 227 20.39 1.42 -4.43
N ILE A 228 19.59 2.27 -5.07
CA ILE A 228 18.19 2.00 -5.43
C ILE A 228 18.05 1.94 -6.95
N ILE A 229 17.58 0.82 -7.48
CA ILE A 229 17.17 0.72 -8.88
C ILE A 229 15.69 1.08 -8.98
N ILE A 230 15.37 2.12 -9.74
CA ILE A 230 13.98 2.54 -9.93
C ILE A 230 13.39 1.73 -11.07
N LEU A 231 12.29 1.03 -10.80
CA LEU A 231 11.60 0.15 -11.75
C LEU A 231 10.26 0.77 -12.17
N THR A 232 9.96 0.71 -13.46
CA THR A 232 8.73 1.27 -14.02
C THR A 232 7.53 0.37 -13.74
N LYS A 233 6.33 0.97 -13.71
CA LYS A 233 5.07 0.21 -13.59
C LYS A 233 4.86 -0.76 -14.75
N SER A 234 5.31 -0.43 -15.97
CA SER A 234 5.20 -1.31 -17.13
C SER A 234 5.99 -2.61 -16.95
N LEU A 235 7.13 -2.57 -16.27
CA LEU A 235 7.89 -3.78 -15.95
C LEU A 235 7.10 -4.71 -15.03
N LEU A 236 6.27 -4.18 -14.13
CA LEU A 236 5.42 -5.01 -13.28
C LEU A 236 4.31 -5.72 -14.08
N LEU A 237 3.98 -5.23 -15.29
CA LEU A 237 3.02 -5.85 -16.20
C LEU A 237 3.61 -7.03 -17.00
N ASP A 238 4.94 -7.15 -17.03
CA ASP A 238 5.67 -8.26 -17.67
C ASP A 238 6.53 -8.94 -16.61
N VAL A 239 5.96 -9.95 -15.95
CA VAL A 239 6.58 -10.61 -14.79
C VAL A 239 7.88 -11.34 -15.18
N ASP A 240 7.99 -11.84 -16.41
CA ASP A 240 9.20 -12.52 -16.88
C ASP A 240 10.35 -11.53 -17.09
N GLN A 241 10.07 -10.38 -17.71
CA GLN A 241 11.04 -9.28 -17.79
C GLN A 241 11.38 -8.73 -16.41
N PHE A 242 10.41 -8.62 -15.51
CA PHE A 242 10.64 -8.20 -14.13
C PHE A 242 11.64 -9.12 -13.43
N ILE A 243 11.44 -10.45 -13.48
CA ILE A 243 12.36 -11.44 -12.92
C ILE A 243 13.76 -11.32 -13.54
N LEU A 244 13.84 -11.17 -14.87
CA LEU A 244 15.11 -11.01 -15.57
C LEU A 244 15.86 -9.75 -15.09
N VAL A 245 15.17 -8.63 -14.98
CA VAL A 245 15.74 -7.37 -14.48
C VAL A 245 16.19 -7.51 -13.03
N LEU A 246 15.42 -8.16 -12.16
CA LEU A 246 15.86 -8.42 -10.78
C LEU A 246 17.17 -9.22 -10.74
N SER A 247 17.30 -10.21 -11.62
CA SER A 247 18.53 -11.02 -11.74
C SER A 247 19.72 -10.21 -12.25
N ILE A 248 19.56 -9.52 -13.39
CA ILE A 248 20.62 -8.74 -14.04
C ILE A 248 21.08 -7.58 -13.15
N ARG A 249 20.13 -6.87 -12.53
CA ARG A 249 20.42 -5.74 -11.62
C ARG A 249 20.76 -6.19 -10.21
N ARG A 250 20.79 -7.51 -9.95
CA ARG A 250 21.21 -8.12 -8.69
C ARG A 250 20.45 -7.59 -7.48
N ILE A 251 19.14 -7.43 -7.63
CA ILE A 251 18.29 -6.88 -6.58
C ILE A 251 18.28 -7.82 -5.37
N SER A 252 18.58 -7.26 -4.21
CA SER A 252 18.76 -7.98 -2.95
C SER A 252 17.53 -7.99 -2.05
N ARG A 253 16.66 -6.98 -2.18
CA ARG A 253 15.44 -6.86 -1.38
C ARG A 253 14.31 -6.31 -2.24
N ILE A 254 13.14 -6.94 -2.12
CA ILE A 254 11.91 -6.50 -2.79
C ILE A 254 10.74 -6.50 -1.82
N VAL A 255 9.79 -5.60 -2.03
CA VAL A 255 8.50 -5.57 -1.33
C VAL A 255 7.42 -5.96 -2.32
N LEU A 256 6.58 -6.93 -2.01
CA LEU A 256 5.47 -7.38 -2.85
C LEU A 256 4.19 -7.43 -2.01
N VAL A 257 3.04 -7.41 -2.67
CA VAL A 257 1.78 -7.83 -2.06
C VAL A 257 1.61 -9.34 -2.31
N PRO A 258 0.97 -10.11 -1.41
CA PRO A 258 0.77 -11.55 -1.59
C PRO A 258 0.22 -11.96 -2.96
N SER A 259 -0.75 -11.23 -3.51
CA SER A 259 -1.30 -11.48 -4.85
C SER A 259 -0.25 -11.38 -5.97
N PHE A 260 0.67 -10.42 -5.90
CA PHE A 260 1.78 -10.30 -6.84
C PHE A 260 2.90 -11.30 -6.55
N LEU A 261 3.12 -11.69 -5.29
CA LEU A 261 4.04 -12.77 -4.95
C LEU A 261 3.60 -14.10 -5.59
N ALA A 262 2.29 -14.39 -5.63
CA ALA A 262 1.77 -15.59 -6.30
C ALA A 262 2.16 -15.63 -7.78
N LEU A 263 1.93 -14.53 -8.50
CA LEU A 263 2.38 -14.33 -9.88
C LEU A 263 3.89 -14.51 -10.03
N PHE A 264 4.65 -13.83 -9.18
CA PHE A 264 6.10 -13.85 -9.22
C PHE A 264 6.68 -15.26 -9.03
N LEU A 265 6.17 -16.03 -8.06
CA LEU A 265 6.63 -17.39 -7.82
C LEU A 265 6.21 -18.35 -8.94
N ASP A 266 5.00 -18.19 -9.49
CA ASP A 266 4.54 -18.99 -10.64
C ASP A 266 5.44 -18.78 -11.86
N HIS A 267 5.79 -17.53 -12.17
CA HIS A 267 6.70 -17.26 -13.28
C HIS A 267 8.13 -17.72 -12.99
N LEU A 268 8.63 -17.50 -11.77
CA LEU A 268 9.99 -17.91 -11.40
C LEU A 268 10.19 -19.43 -11.48
N GLN A 269 9.17 -20.22 -11.17
CA GLN A 269 9.25 -21.69 -11.26
C GLN A 269 9.54 -22.16 -12.69
N HIS A 270 9.08 -21.41 -13.70
CA HIS A 270 9.23 -21.71 -15.12
C HIS A 270 10.34 -20.92 -15.82
N SER A 271 10.82 -19.84 -15.21
CA SER A 271 11.92 -19.04 -15.72
C SER A 271 13.26 -19.79 -15.63
N GLU A 272 14.17 -19.54 -16.57
CA GLU A 272 15.57 -19.97 -16.46
C GLU A 272 16.39 -19.09 -15.49
N ALA A 273 15.93 -17.87 -15.20
CA ALA A 273 16.65 -16.91 -14.37
C ALA A 273 16.64 -17.31 -12.89
N SER A 274 17.78 -17.24 -12.21
CA SER A 274 17.85 -17.42 -10.76
C SER A 274 18.22 -16.11 -10.07
N LEU A 275 17.69 -15.91 -8.87
CA LEU A 275 17.76 -14.67 -8.11
C LEU A 275 18.69 -14.85 -6.90
N PHE A 276 19.93 -15.26 -7.16
CA PHE A 276 20.91 -15.62 -6.12
C PHE A 276 21.38 -14.45 -5.26
N ASP A 277 21.15 -13.21 -5.68
CA ASP A 277 21.41 -12.03 -4.86
C ASP A 277 20.20 -11.61 -4.03
N LEU A 278 18.99 -12.15 -4.29
CA LEU A 278 17.77 -11.82 -3.57
C LEU A 278 17.79 -12.43 -2.16
N ASN A 279 18.02 -11.58 -1.16
CA ASN A 279 18.17 -11.89 0.25
C ASN A 279 16.87 -11.70 1.05
N MET A 280 15.89 -10.96 0.53
CA MET A 280 14.65 -10.69 1.24
C MET A 280 13.49 -10.39 0.31
N ILE A 281 12.36 -11.04 0.56
CA ILE A 281 11.07 -10.71 0.00
C ILE A 281 10.18 -10.26 1.16
N VAL A 282 9.69 -9.04 1.11
CA VAL A 282 8.72 -8.52 2.07
C VAL A 282 7.33 -8.65 1.47
N CYS A 283 6.39 -9.19 2.23
CA CYS A 283 4.97 -9.18 1.94
C CYS A 283 4.25 -8.32 2.96
N SER A 284 3.40 -7.42 2.47
CA SER A 284 2.50 -6.60 3.30
C SER A 284 1.23 -6.31 2.52
N GLY A 285 0.24 -5.76 3.20
CA GLY A 285 -0.96 -5.24 2.53
C GLY A 285 -2.02 -6.27 2.14
N GLU A 286 -1.84 -7.58 2.32
CA GLU A 286 -2.91 -8.60 2.15
C GLU A 286 -2.65 -9.78 3.11
N ILE A 287 -3.61 -10.70 3.23
CA ILE A 287 -3.35 -11.96 3.94
C ILE A 287 -2.32 -12.76 3.14
N LEU A 288 -1.26 -13.22 3.80
CA LEU A 288 -0.28 -14.14 3.21
C LEU A 288 -0.75 -15.59 3.42
N PRO A 289 -1.17 -16.31 2.37
CA PRO A 289 -1.71 -17.66 2.55
C PRO A 289 -0.58 -18.70 2.63
N ILE A 290 -0.84 -19.80 3.34
CA ILE A 290 0.18 -20.85 3.61
C ILE A 290 0.75 -21.46 2.33
N ASN A 291 -0.09 -21.74 1.33
CA ASN A 291 0.33 -22.33 0.06
C ASN A 291 1.39 -21.46 -0.64
N LEU A 292 1.29 -20.13 -0.50
CA LEU A 292 2.26 -19.23 -1.09
C LEU A 292 3.61 -19.25 -0.36
N ILE A 293 3.58 -19.45 0.96
CA ILE A 293 4.79 -19.65 1.77
C ILE A 293 5.45 -20.98 1.38
N GLU A 294 4.67 -22.05 1.20
CA GLU A 294 5.15 -23.34 0.74
C GLU A 294 5.78 -23.25 -0.66
N SER A 295 5.15 -22.54 -1.61
CA SER A 295 5.71 -22.27 -2.94
C SER A 295 7.05 -21.52 -2.86
N PHE A 296 7.15 -20.50 -1.99
CA PHE A 296 8.40 -19.78 -1.77
C PHE A 296 9.50 -20.71 -1.24
N LEU A 297 9.18 -21.55 -0.26
CA LEU A 297 10.13 -22.48 0.35
C LEU A 297 10.53 -23.61 -0.62
N ALA A 298 9.63 -24.04 -1.51
CA ALA A 298 9.94 -25.01 -2.55
C ALA A 298 10.95 -24.45 -3.57
N LEU A 299 10.90 -23.14 -3.85
CA LEU A 299 11.81 -22.44 -4.75
C LEU A 299 13.05 -21.88 -4.05
N LYS A 300 13.37 -22.33 -2.82
CA LYS A 300 14.46 -21.76 -2.02
C LYS A 300 15.81 -21.76 -2.73
N ASN A 301 16.09 -22.80 -3.52
CA ASN A 301 17.30 -22.97 -4.30
C ASN A 301 17.42 -21.98 -5.47
N ARG A 302 16.36 -21.22 -5.81
CA ARG A 302 16.36 -20.16 -6.82
C ARG A 302 16.74 -18.79 -6.25
N PHE A 303 16.88 -18.68 -4.93
CA PHE A 303 17.23 -17.44 -4.23
C PHE A 303 18.60 -17.52 -3.56
N SER A 304 19.02 -16.42 -2.94
CA SER A 304 20.14 -16.44 -2.00
C SER A 304 19.90 -17.46 -0.86
N PRO A 305 20.94 -18.18 -0.37
CA PRO A 305 20.80 -19.12 0.75
C PRO A 305 20.25 -18.48 2.04
N ILE A 306 20.48 -17.18 2.21
CA ILE A 306 19.99 -16.41 3.37
C ILE A 306 18.65 -15.73 3.11
N CYS A 307 18.02 -15.97 1.95
CA CYS A 307 16.77 -15.33 1.59
C CYS A 307 15.71 -15.52 2.67
N ARG A 308 14.84 -14.55 2.91
CA ARG A 308 13.71 -14.68 3.86
C ARG A 308 12.47 -14.09 3.24
N LEU A 309 11.32 -14.72 3.48
CA LEU A 309 10.01 -14.15 3.23
C LEU A 309 9.51 -13.55 4.54
N LEU A 310 9.30 -12.23 4.56
CA LEU A 310 8.73 -11.53 5.71
C LEU A 310 7.25 -11.29 5.46
N ASN A 311 6.41 -11.60 6.43
CA ASN A 311 5.01 -11.18 6.45
C ASN A 311 4.89 -10.03 7.44
N LEU A 312 4.73 -8.82 6.93
CA LEU A 312 4.56 -7.61 7.72
C LEU A 312 3.07 -7.26 7.75
N TYR A 313 2.59 -6.90 8.93
CA TYR A 313 1.22 -6.42 9.10
C TYR A 313 1.23 -5.02 9.67
N GLY A 314 0.44 -4.16 9.03
CA GLY A 314 0.07 -2.88 9.56
C GLY A 314 -0.82 -2.07 8.63
N SER A 315 -0.77 -0.75 8.81
CA SER A 315 -1.53 0.25 8.08
C SER A 315 -0.78 1.59 8.03
N THR A 316 -1.31 2.53 7.25
CA THR A 316 -0.74 3.89 7.15
C THR A 316 -0.68 4.60 8.51
N GLU A 317 -1.69 4.42 9.37
CA GLU A 317 -1.80 5.03 10.71
C GLU A 317 -0.77 4.53 11.72
N ILE A 318 -0.03 3.47 11.38
CA ILE A 318 1.02 2.86 12.22
C ILE A 318 2.37 2.78 11.48
N MET A 319 2.56 3.64 10.47
CA MET A 319 3.78 3.74 9.69
C MET A 319 4.19 2.42 9.02
N ALA A 320 3.29 1.93 8.18
CA ALA A 320 3.36 0.68 7.40
C ALA A 320 3.17 -0.58 8.23
N ASP A 321 4.02 -0.85 9.20
CA ASP A 321 4.12 -2.17 9.83
C ASP A 321 4.21 -2.10 11.36
N ALA A 322 3.37 -2.87 12.06
CA ALA A 322 3.40 -3.06 13.51
C ALA A 322 3.98 -4.42 13.93
N THR A 323 3.81 -5.46 13.11
CA THR A 323 4.27 -6.82 13.42
C THR A 323 5.02 -7.44 12.25
N CYS A 324 5.86 -8.43 12.56
CA CYS A 324 6.67 -9.13 11.58
C CYS A 324 6.72 -10.63 11.88
N GLU A 325 6.36 -11.45 10.89
CA GLU A 325 6.61 -12.89 10.87
C GLU A 325 7.66 -13.24 9.81
N ILE A 326 8.48 -14.25 10.08
CA ILE A 326 9.63 -14.60 9.24
C ILE A 326 9.53 -16.06 8.79
N PHE A 327 9.62 -16.30 7.49
CA PHE A 327 9.67 -17.61 6.87
C PHE A 327 10.97 -17.79 6.09
N ASP A 328 11.80 -18.72 6.56
CA ASP A 328 13.11 -19.04 5.96
C ASP A 328 13.34 -20.54 5.77
N SER A 329 12.56 -21.39 6.45
CA SER A 329 12.64 -22.85 6.41
C SER A 329 11.24 -23.47 6.55
N ILE A 330 11.09 -24.70 6.03
CA ILE A 330 9.90 -25.53 6.25
C ILE A 330 9.80 -26.00 7.71
N HIS A 331 10.95 -26.10 8.40
CA HIS A 331 11.00 -26.46 9.81
C HIS A 331 10.42 -25.32 10.65
N GLY A 332 9.43 -25.64 11.49
CA GLY A 332 8.73 -24.66 12.32
C GLY A 332 7.71 -23.80 11.57
N LEU A 333 7.37 -24.12 10.30
CA LEU A 333 6.28 -23.45 9.57
C LEU A 333 4.94 -23.62 10.32
N TYR A 334 4.64 -24.86 10.73
CA TYR A 334 3.38 -25.19 11.41
C TYR A 334 3.26 -24.57 12.81
N ASP A 335 4.37 -24.21 13.46
CA ASP A 335 4.35 -23.48 14.73
C ASP A 335 3.85 -22.02 14.59
N ARG A 336 3.83 -21.52 13.34
CA ARG A 336 3.37 -20.17 12.96
C ARG A 336 1.93 -20.18 12.42
N LEU A 337 1.24 -21.31 12.54
CA LEU A 337 -0.17 -21.46 12.19
C LEU A 337 -1.00 -21.61 13.45
N SER A 338 -2.21 -21.06 13.42
CA SER A 338 -3.25 -21.43 14.39
C SER A 338 -3.77 -22.85 14.10
N TYR A 339 -4.52 -23.43 15.05
CA TYR A 339 -5.21 -24.70 14.81
C TYR A 339 -6.19 -24.67 13.63
N GLU A 340 -6.69 -23.49 13.26
CA GLU A 340 -7.60 -23.27 12.13
C GLU A 340 -6.84 -23.05 10.80
N GLY A 341 -5.50 -23.09 10.82
CA GLY A 341 -4.65 -22.93 9.63
C GLY A 341 -4.36 -21.48 9.24
N HIS A 342 -4.84 -20.49 10.03
CA HIS A 342 -4.48 -19.09 9.79
C HIS A 342 -2.99 -18.85 10.04
N VAL A 343 -2.35 -18.15 9.10
CA VAL A 343 -0.95 -17.74 9.19
C VAL A 343 -0.79 -16.58 10.17
N SER A 344 0.22 -16.69 11.03
CA SER A 344 0.64 -15.63 11.94
C SER A 344 1.08 -14.36 11.21
N ILE A 345 0.63 -13.21 11.72
CA ILE A 345 1.17 -11.90 11.36
C ILE A 345 2.38 -11.52 12.23
N GLY A 346 2.81 -12.44 13.10
CA GLY A 346 4.06 -12.39 13.83
C GLY A 346 3.96 -11.67 15.16
N SER A 347 5.10 -11.16 15.60
CA SER A 347 5.25 -10.44 16.87
C SER A 347 5.52 -8.95 16.59
N PRO A 348 5.25 -8.05 17.55
CA PRO A 348 5.47 -6.62 17.36
C PRO A 348 6.92 -6.25 17.05
N ILE A 349 7.10 -5.24 16.21
CA ILE A 349 8.41 -4.63 15.95
C ILE A 349 8.87 -3.76 17.14
N ASP A 350 10.12 -3.31 17.14
CA ASP A 350 10.68 -2.53 18.24
C ASP A 350 9.84 -1.29 18.57
N ASN A 351 9.74 -1.01 19.86
CA ASN A 351 8.96 0.10 20.44
C ASN A 351 7.46 0.12 20.06
N ILE A 352 6.92 -1.01 19.56
CA ILE A 352 5.51 -1.20 19.32
C ILE A 352 4.93 -2.19 20.33
N ARG A 353 3.75 -1.87 20.85
CA ARG A 353 2.91 -2.80 21.60
C ARG A 353 1.64 -3.08 20.80
N VAL A 354 1.24 -4.34 20.75
CA VAL A 354 -0.04 -4.77 20.18
C VAL A 354 -0.89 -5.41 21.27
N GLU A 355 -2.12 -4.93 21.41
CA GLU A 355 -3.10 -5.35 22.40
C GLU A 355 -4.31 -5.95 21.69
N ILE A 356 -4.89 -7.02 22.25
CA ILE A 356 -6.21 -7.53 21.85
C ILE A 356 -7.22 -7.09 22.90
N VAL A 357 -8.21 -6.31 22.48
CA VAL A 357 -9.26 -5.74 23.36
C VAL A 357 -10.65 -6.22 22.92
N GLU A 358 -11.66 -6.09 23.79
CA GLU A 358 -13.06 -6.46 23.47
C GLU A 358 -13.19 -7.91 22.97
N MET A 359 -12.48 -8.84 23.61
CA MET A 359 -12.44 -10.25 23.21
C MET A 359 -13.78 -10.96 23.40
N ASP A 360 -14.12 -11.82 22.43
CA ASP A 360 -15.18 -12.83 22.54
C ASP A 360 -14.74 -14.04 23.40
N GLU A 361 -15.63 -15.03 23.57
CA GLU A 361 -15.35 -16.25 24.33
C GLU A 361 -14.21 -17.10 23.76
N ARG A 362 -13.86 -16.90 22.48
CA ARG A 362 -12.74 -17.59 21.81
C ARG A 362 -11.41 -16.84 21.98
N GLY A 363 -11.42 -15.67 22.61
CA GLY A 363 -10.25 -14.80 22.76
C GLY A 363 -9.95 -13.98 21.50
N ILE A 364 -10.90 -13.88 20.56
CA ILE A 364 -10.76 -13.05 19.37
C ILE A 364 -11.30 -11.66 19.70
N GLY A 365 -10.51 -10.63 19.49
CA GLY A 365 -10.88 -9.24 19.79
C GLY A 365 -10.27 -8.26 18.79
N GLU A 366 -10.48 -6.96 19.02
CA GLU A 366 -9.95 -5.91 18.16
C GLU A 366 -8.46 -5.66 18.44
N ILE A 367 -7.67 -5.54 17.38
CA ILE A 367 -6.23 -5.23 17.45
C ILE A 367 -6.07 -3.73 17.70
N VAL A 368 -5.34 -3.39 18.78
CA VAL A 368 -4.96 -2.03 19.13
C VAL A 368 -3.45 -1.93 19.16
N VAL A 369 -2.90 -0.92 18.47
CA VAL A 369 -1.46 -0.69 18.35
C VAL A 369 -1.07 0.54 19.16
N ARG A 370 0.05 0.46 19.88
CA ARG A 370 0.65 1.56 20.66
C ARG A 370 2.13 1.68 20.35
N GLY A 371 2.69 2.87 20.58
CA GLY A 371 4.12 3.10 20.56
C GLY A 371 4.58 3.96 19.37
N GLU A 372 5.87 3.90 19.09
CA GLU A 372 6.57 4.90 18.27
C GLU A 372 6.09 4.98 16.81
N GLY A 373 5.50 3.91 16.27
CA GLY A 373 4.97 3.86 14.90
C GLY A 373 3.60 4.52 14.72
N VAL A 374 2.87 4.83 15.80
CA VAL A 374 1.51 5.37 15.71
C VAL A 374 1.54 6.85 15.27
N ALA A 375 0.74 7.17 14.26
CA ALA A 375 0.53 8.51 13.71
C ALA A 375 -0.09 9.48 14.72
N ASN A 376 -0.02 10.78 14.43
CA ASN A 376 -0.55 11.84 15.30
C ASN A 376 -2.08 12.04 15.16
N GLY A 377 -2.73 11.31 14.26
CA GLY A 377 -4.16 11.39 14.00
C GLY A 377 -4.47 11.49 12.52
N TYR A 378 -5.73 11.76 12.20
CA TYR A 378 -6.10 12.20 10.86
C TYR A 378 -6.18 13.73 10.80
N HIS A 379 -5.75 14.28 9.68
CA HIS A 379 -5.78 15.71 9.39
C HIS A 379 -7.22 16.26 9.39
N ASN A 380 -7.40 17.48 9.89
CA ASN A 380 -8.69 18.17 10.02
C ASN A 380 -9.78 17.43 10.82
N GLU A 381 -9.45 16.39 11.60
CA GLU A 381 -10.45 15.65 12.37
C GLU A 381 -11.17 16.47 13.45
N GLN A 382 -10.60 17.62 13.86
CA GLN A 382 -11.28 18.56 14.74
C GLN A 382 -12.56 19.14 14.12
N MET A 383 -12.67 19.18 12.79
CA MET A 383 -13.86 19.66 12.07
C MET A 383 -14.88 18.56 11.75
N ALA A 384 -14.54 17.28 11.94
CA ALA A 384 -15.44 16.17 11.65
C ALA A 384 -16.49 15.98 12.78
N SER A 385 -17.74 16.38 12.50
CA SER A 385 -18.91 16.18 13.37
C SER A 385 -19.34 14.71 13.56
N LYS A 386 -18.60 13.73 13.00
CA LYS A 386 -18.99 12.31 12.99
C LYS A 386 -18.34 11.52 14.13
N GLN A 387 -19.16 11.00 15.04
CA GLN A 387 -18.77 10.17 16.20
C GLN A 387 -17.87 8.96 15.86
N ASN A 388 -17.92 8.42 14.63
CA ASN A 388 -17.17 7.22 14.24
C ASN A 388 -15.67 7.45 14.02
N LEU A 389 -15.23 8.70 13.85
CA LEU A 389 -13.81 9.05 13.68
C LEU A 389 -13.10 9.31 15.01
N LYS A 390 -13.82 9.90 15.97
CA LYS A 390 -13.34 10.30 17.29
C LYS A 390 -12.84 9.15 18.19
N ASN A 391 -12.96 7.89 17.75
CA ASN A 391 -12.65 6.71 18.55
C ASN A 391 -11.51 5.83 17.99
N LYS A 392 -10.88 6.17 16.85
CA LYS A 392 -9.79 5.34 16.29
C LYS A 392 -8.44 5.65 16.94
N PHE A 393 -8.10 6.93 17.09
CA PHE A 393 -6.92 7.36 17.84
C PHE A 393 -7.31 7.64 19.29
N ILE A 394 -6.78 6.86 20.23
CA ILE A 394 -7.05 6.96 21.66
C ILE A 394 -5.88 7.72 22.31
N PRO A 395 -6.10 8.90 22.90
CA PRO A 395 -5.03 9.64 23.58
C PRO A 395 -4.38 8.80 24.68
N THR A 396 -3.06 8.91 24.83
CA THR A 396 -2.28 8.31 25.91
C THR A 396 -1.68 9.37 26.83
N ASP A 397 -1.29 8.98 28.04
CA ASP A 397 -0.81 9.91 29.09
C ASP A 397 0.46 10.69 28.71
N ASN A 398 1.22 10.20 27.72
CA ASN A 398 2.44 10.82 27.21
C ASN A 398 2.21 11.76 26.00
N GLY A 399 0.96 12.10 25.67
CA GLY A 399 0.64 12.97 24.54
C GLY A 399 0.68 12.30 23.17
N GLN A 400 0.90 10.98 23.12
CA GLN A 400 0.80 10.17 21.89
C GLN A 400 -0.61 9.55 21.78
N PHE A 401 -0.78 8.64 20.82
CA PHE A 401 -2.02 7.90 20.61
C PHE A 401 -1.79 6.37 20.59
N ALA A 402 -2.81 5.63 21.00
CA ALA A 402 -3.02 4.26 20.56
C ALA A 402 -3.96 4.27 19.35
N PHE A 403 -3.79 3.32 18.44
CA PHE A 403 -4.61 3.20 17.25
C PHE A 403 -5.44 1.92 17.26
N ARG A 404 -6.76 2.06 17.16
CA ARG A 404 -7.69 0.96 16.94
C ARG A 404 -7.76 0.65 15.44
N THR A 405 -7.24 -0.50 15.04
CA THR A 405 -7.08 -0.84 13.62
C THR A 405 -8.40 -1.16 12.93
N GLY A 406 -9.40 -1.62 13.71
CA GLY A 406 -10.63 -2.24 13.20
C GLY A 406 -10.43 -3.67 12.72
N ASP A 407 -9.21 -4.22 12.84
CA ASP A 407 -8.90 -5.61 12.55
C ASP A 407 -9.16 -6.48 13.77
N LEU A 408 -9.59 -7.72 13.54
CA LEU A 408 -9.79 -8.73 14.56
C LEU A 408 -8.56 -9.64 14.62
N GLY A 409 -8.13 -9.95 15.84
CA GLY A 409 -7.00 -10.84 16.05
C GLY A 409 -7.06 -11.57 17.38
N LYS A 410 -6.12 -12.52 17.53
CA LYS A 410 -5.97 -13.35 18.72
C LYS A 410 -4.50 -13.60 19.00
N MET A 411 -4.13 -13.62 20.29
CA MET A 411 -2.79 -14.01 20.72
C MET A 411 -2.61 -15.53 20.63
N TRP A 412 -1.47 -15.95 20.08
CA TRP A 412 -1.14 -17.35 19.83
C TRP A 412 0.38 -17.55 19.94
N ASN A 413 0.86 -18.25 20.97
CA ASN A 413 2.29 -18.57 21.14
C ASN A 413 3.24 -17.38 20.91
N ASP A 414 3.05 -16.29 21.66
CA ASP A 414 3.80 -15.03 21.54
C ASP A 414 3.74 -14.35 20.16
N ARG A 415 2.70 -14.66 19.39
CA ARG A 415 2.39 -14.09 18.08
C ARG A 415 0.93 -13.65 18.02
N ILE A 416 0.59 -12.96 16.94
CA ILE A 416 -0.78 -12.55 16.65
C ILE A 416 -1.28 -13.28 15.40
N ILE A 417 -2.51 -13.80 15.48
CA ILE A 417 -3.27 -14.35 14.37
C ILE A 417 -4.31 -13.33 13.95
N PHE A 418 -4.40 -13.05 12.66
CA PHE A 418 -5.39 -12.16 12.06
C PHE A 418 -6.65 -12.92 11.65
N TYR A 419 -7.82 -12.37 11.97
CA TYR A 419 -9.15 -12.99 11.78
C TYR A 419 -10.09 -12.18 10.87
N GLY A 420 -9.59 -11.13 10.21
CA GLY A 420 -10.38 -10.26 9.33
C GLY A 420 -10.68 -8.89 9.94
N ARG A 421 -11.64 -8.17 9.36
CA ARG A 421 -12.03 -6.82 9.80
C ARG A 421 -13.42 -6.80 10.44
N LYS A 422 -13.60 -5.90 11.41
CA LYS A 422 -14.89 -5.57 12.03
C LYS A 422 -15.72 -4.61 11.16
N ASP A 423 -15.05 -3.82 10.32
CA ASP A 423 -15.66 -2.85 9.42
C ASP A 423 -15.72 -3.37 7.96
N SER A 424 -16.24 -2.53 7.06
CA SER A 424 -16.39 -2.81 5.62
C SER A 424 -15.14 -2.48 4.80
N GLN A 425 -13.99 -2.26 5.44
CA GLN A 425 -12.74 -2.00 4.72
C GLN A 425 -12.12 -3.31 4.28
N VAL A 426 -11.49 -3.29 3.11
CA VAL A 426 -10.86 -4.45 2.50
C VAL A 426 -9.51 -4.06 1.92
N LYS A 427 -8.65 -5.07 1.68
CA LYS A 427 -7.38 -4.88 0.98
C LYS A 427 -7.47 -5.55 -0.39
N LEU A 428 -7.33 -4.78 -1.46
CA LEU A 428 -7.44 -5.23 -2.85
C LEU A 428 -6.16 -4.88 -3.61
N ALA A 429 -5.40 -5.88 -4.05
CA ALA A 429 -4.10 -5.68 -4.69
C ALA A 429 -3.17 -4.79 -3.83
N GLY A 430 -3.20 -4.99 -2.52
CA GLY A 430 -2.51 -4.17 -1.50
C GLY A 430 -3.12 -2.79 -1.21
N ASN A 431 -4.15 -2.36 -1.93
CA ASN A 431 -4.80 -1.07 -1.72
C ASN A 431 -5.84 -1.17 -0.60
N ARG A 432 -5.86 -0.20 0.31
CA ARG A 432 -6.96 -0.07 1.28
C ARG A 432 -8.18 0.55 0.61
N VAL A 433 -9.25 -0.22 0.48
CA VAL A 433 -10.51 0.22 -0.11
C VAL A 433 -11.59 0.18 0.96
N ASP A 434 -12.35 1.26 1.08
CA ASP A 434 -13.53 1.28 1.93
C ASP A 434 -14.77 1.01 1.07
N LEU A 435 -15.43 -0.12 1.28
CA LEU A 435 -16.61 -0.49 0.49
C LEU A 435 -17.73 0.55 0.64
N CYS A 436 -17.82 1.24 1.78
CA CYS A 436 -18.79 2.32 1.96
C CYS A 436 -18.45 3.58 1.15
N GLU A 437 -17.17 3.83 0.80
CA GLU A 437 -16.81 4.94 -0.09
C GLU A 437 -17.43 4.71 -1.49
N ILE A 438 -17.39 3.48 -1.97
CA ILE A 438 -18.01 3.07 -3.25
C ILE A 438 -19.53 3.23 -3.18
N GLU A 439 -20.15 2.69 -2.12
CA GLU A 439 -21.60 2.78 -1.90
C GLU A 439 -22.07 4.25 -1.88
N LEU A 440 -21.34 5.13 -1.16
CA LEU A 440 -21.68 6.55 -1.05
C LEU A 440 -21.50 7.30 -2.37
N VAL A 441 -20.44 7.01 -3.15
CA VAL A 441 -20.26 7.63 -4.47
C VAL A 441 -21.39 7.22 -5.42
N LEU A 442 -21.80 5.95 -5.41
CA LEU A 442 -22.92 5.46 -6.21
C LEU A 442 -24.26 6.06 -5.80
N GLN A 443 -24.51 6.25 -4.49
CA GLN A 443 -25.70 6.94 -3.99
C GLN A 443 -25.78 8.40 -4.44
N ARG A 444 -24.65 9.07 -4.72
CA ARG A 444 -24.63 10.42 -5.30
C ARG A 444 -25.05 10.42 -6.77
N HIS A 445 -24.74 9.36 -7.52
CA HIS A 445 -25.10 9.22 -8.92
C HIS A 445 -26.58 8.89 -9.11
N CYS A 446 -27.09 7.96 -8.29
CA CYS A 446 -28.46 7.49 -8.36
C CYS A 446 -29.09 7.53 -6.96
N HIS A 447 -29.89 8.58 -6.71
CA HIS A 447 -30.55 8.78 -5.42
C HIS A 447 -31.60 7.70 -5.06
N CYS A 448 -32.07 6.93 -6.05
CA CYS A 448 -33.02 5.84 -5.83
C CYS A 448 -32.34 4.48 -5.59
N CYS A 449 -31.02 4.41 -5.69
CA CYS A 449 -30.25 3.18 -5.59
C CYS A 449 -29.68 3.01 -4.17
N HIS A 450 -29.82 1.81 -3.59
CA HIS A 450 -29.19 1.44 -2.32
C HIS A 450 -28.00 0.49 -2.56
N PRO A 451 -26.90 0.93 -3.19
CA PRO A 451 -25.79 0.05 -3.52
C PRO A 451 -25.20 -0.60 -2.27
N VAL A 452 -24.88 -1.90 -2.38
CA VAL A 452 -24.14 -2.65 -1.37
C VAL A 452 -22.93 -3.27 -2.03
N ALA A 453 -21.74 -2.83 -1.63
CA ALA A 453 -20.50 -3.36 -2.12
C ALA A 453 -20.04 -4.55 -1.25
N VAL A 454 -19.56 -5.60 -1.91
CA VAL A 454 -18.91 -6.75 -1.28
C VAL A 454 -17.55 -7.00 -1.94
N PHE A 455 -16.65 -7.59 -1.18
CA PHE A 455 -15.33 -8.01 -1.67
C PHE A 455 -15.24 -9.53 -1.69
N LEU A 456 -14.78 -10.08 -2.80
CA LEU A 456 -14.53 -11.51 -2.98
C LEU A 456 -13.03 -11.76 -2.87
N GLU A 457 -12.60 -12.15 -1.67
CA GLU A 457 -11.18 -12.30 -1.33
C GLU A 457 -10.45 -13.29 -2.24
N GLU A 458 -11.05 -14.44 -2.54
CA GLU A 458 -10.47 -15.48 -3.41
C GLU A 458 -10.19 -14.99 -4.84
N LYS A 459 -11.01 -14.05 -5.34
CA LYS A 459 -10.89 -13.50 -6.70
C LYS A 459 -10.22 -12.14 -6.72
N SER A 460 -9.97 -11.54 -5.55
CA SER A 460 -9.53 -10.16 -5.42
C SER A 460 -10.40 -9.20 -6.26
N GLU A 461 -11.73 -9.26 -6.10
CA GLU A 461 -12.67 -8.42 -6.86
C GLU A 461 -13.74 -7.76 -5.98
N ILE A 462 -14.23 -6.60 -6.41
CA ILE A 462 -15.34 -5.87 -5.76
C ILE A 462 -16.58 -5.99 -6.62
N VAL A 463 -17.66 -6.48 -6.03
CA VAL A 463 -18.97 -6.63 -6.66
C VAL A 463 -19.98 -5.72 -5.95
N VAL A 464 -20.80 -5.00 -6.71
CA VAL A 464 -21.87 -4.17 -6.16
C VAL A 464 -23.22 -4.78 -6.45
N PHE A 465 -24.02 -4.94 -5.42
CA PHE A 465 -25.42 -5.32 -5.51
C PHE A 465 -26.31 -4.08 -5.53
N LEU A 466 -27.22 -4.04 -6.49
CA LEU A 466 -28.20 -2.98 -6.68
C LEU A 466 -29.60 -3.54 -6.53
N GLN A 467 -30.44 -2.92 -5.72
CA GLN A 467 -31.84 -3.31 -5.65
C GLN A 467 -32.53 -3.00 -6.98
N GLU A 468 -33.32 -3.94 -7.49
CA GLU A 468 -34.10 -3.74 -8.72
C GLU A 468 -35.06 -2.54 -8.58
N THR A 469 -35.03 -1.67 -9.59
CA THR A 469 -35.94 -0.53 -9.74
C THR A 469 -36.64 -0.59 -11.09
N GLU A 470 -37.80 0.07 -11.22
CA GLU A 470 -38.57 0.10 -12.49
C GLU A 470 -37.78 0.68 -13.68
N GLN A 471 -36.75 1.49 -13.40
CA GLN A 471 -35.79 1.95 -14.40
C GLN A 471 -34.48 1.18 -14.26
N PRO A 472 -33.84 0.79 -15.39
CA PRO A 472 -32.53 0.15 -15.35
C PRO A 472 -31.52 1.14 -14.77
N ILE A 473 -30.83 0.71 -13.71
CA ILE A 473 -29.80 1.49 -13.06
C ILE A 473 -28.59 1.52 -13.98
N ASN A 474 -28.35 2.66 -14.64
CA ASN A 474 -27.12 2.87 -15.40
C ASN A 474 -25.98 3.22 -14.42
N CYS A 475 -25.40 2.20 -13.80
CA CYS A 475 -24.18 2.34 -13.02
C CYS A 475 -22.98 2.50 -13.96
N ASP A 476 -22.78 3.74 -14.42
CA ASP A 476 -21.70 4.07 -15.33
C ASP A 476 -20.34 4.04 -14.58
N ARG A 477 -19.45 3.14 -14.98
CA ARG A 477 -18.07 3.08 -14.47
C ARG A 477 -17.32 4.37 -14.74
N ASN A 478 -17.66 5.09 -15.82
CA ASN A 478 -17.07 6.40 -16.13
C ASN A 478 -17.43 7.43 -15.06
N PHE A 479 -18.65 7.36 -14.50
CA PHE A 479 -19.01 8.22 -13.37
C PHE A 479 -18.13 7.91 -12.15
N LEU A 480 -18.00 6.63 -11.79
CA LEU A 480 -17.19 6.22 -10.65
C LEU A 480 -15.72 6.62 -10.81
N ALA A 481 -15.18 6.50 -12.02
CA ALA A 481 -13.81 6.87 -12.36
C ALA A 481 -13.49 8.36 -12.13
N ASN A 482 -14.50 9.24 -12.00
CA ASN A 482 -14.27 10.65 -11.68
C ASN A 482 -13.96 10.86 -10.18
N TYR A 483 -14.43 9.97 -9.30
CA TYR A 483 -14.36 10.14 -7.85
C TYR A 483 -13.49 9.10 -7.14
N LEU A 484 -13.48 7.88 -7.67
CA LEU A 484 -12.78 6.73 -7.10
C LEU A 484 -11.48 6.47 -7.87
N PRO A 485 -10.41 6.06 -7.17
CA PRO A 485 -9.24 5.54 -7.86
C PRO A 485 -9.61 4.27 -8.64
N ASN A 486 -8.93 4.02 -9.77
CA ASN A 486 -9.26 2.91 -10.68
C ASN A 486 -9.37 1.54 -9.99
N TYR A 487 -8.52 1.27 -8.98
CA TYR A 487 -8.55 0.01 -8.24
C TYR A 487 -9.79 -0.17 -7.35
N ALA A 488 -10.50 0.91 -7.00
CA ALA A 488 -11.71 0.88 -6.17
C ALA A 488 -13.00 0.83 -7.00
N ILE A 489 -12.90 0.85 -8.34
CA ILE A 489 -14.06 0.74 -9.22
C ILE A 489 -14.52 -0.73 -9.23
N PRO A 490 -15.80 -1.03 -8.90
CA PRO A 490 -16.34 -2.38 -8.93
C PRO A 490 -16.15 -3.06 -10.29
N THR A 491 -15.89 -4.35 -10.27
CA THR A 491 -15.74 -5.17 -11.47
C THR A 491 -17.10 -5.57 -12.04
N ARG A 492 -18.10 -5.78 -11.18
CA ARG A 492 -19.44 -6.24 -11.56
C ARG A 492 -20.54 -5.51 -10.78
N PHE A 493 -21.67 -5.29 -11.46
CA PHE A 493 -22.92 -4.82 -10.86
C PHE A 493 -23.98 -5.91 -11.03
N ILE A 494 -24.63 -6.30 -9.94
CA ILE A 494 -25.62 -7.37 -9.93
C ILE A 494 -26.92 -6.83 -9.35
N THR A 495 -28.02 -7.03 -10.07
CA THR A 495 -29.34 -6.66 -9.57
C THR A 495 -29.88 -7.72 -8.62
N ILE A 496 -30.54 -7.30 -7.56
CA ILE A 496 -31.20 -8.17 -6.59
C ILE A 496 -32.60 -7.63 -6.27
N THR A 497 -33.56 -8.51 -6.08
CA THR A 497 -34.94 -8.12 -5.72
C THR A 497 -35.00 -7.56 -4.30
N GLU A 498 -34.35 -8.23 -3.35
CA GLU A 498 -34.32 -7.86 -1.93
C GLU A 498 -32.95 -8.13 -1.30
N TYR A 499 -32.53 -7.25 -0.40
CA TYR A 499 -31.31 -7.48 0.37
C TYR A 499 -31.53 -8.54 1.45
N PRO A 500 -30.67 -9.56 1.56
CA PRO A 500 -30.67 -10.43 2.72
C PRO A 500 -30.32 -9.60 3.95
N LEU A 501 -31.05 -9.81 5.05
CA LEU A 501 -30.86 -9.11 6.30
C LEU A 501 -30.49 -10.09 7.42
N LEU A 502 -29.56 -9.69 8.28
CA LEU A 502 -29.29 -10.33 9.56
C LEU A 502 -30.49 -10.18 10.49
N VAL A 503 -30.55 -11.00 11.56
CA VAL A 503 -31.54 -10.87 12.66
C VAL A 503 -31.57 -9.45 13.27
N SER A 504 -30.44 -8.72 13.16
CA SER A 504 -30.32 -7.32 13.61
C SER A 504 -30.96 -6.28 12.66
N GLY A 505 -31.49 -6.70 11.51
CA GLY A 505 -32.02 -5.81 10.47
C GLY A 505 -30.96 -5.16 9.58
N LYS A 506 -29.67 -5.45 9.78
CA LYS A 506 -28.57 -5.00 8.91
C LYS A 506 -28.41 -5.93 7.71
N ILE A 507 -27.92 -5.41 6.58
CA ILE A 507 -27.66 -6.20 5.38
C ILE A 507 -26.61 -7.29 5.63
N ASP A 508 -26.95 -8.53 5.27
CA ASP A 508 -26.07 -9.69 5.35
C ASP A 508 -25.19 -9.80 4.10
N ARG A 509 -24.02 -9.15 4.16
CA ARG A 509 -23.02 -9.21 3.09
C ARG A 509 -22.47 -10.63 2.86
N ARG A 510 -22.49 -11.51 3.86
CA ARG A 510 -22.01 -12.89 3.69
C ARG A 510 -22.99 -13.71 2.85
N GLN A 511 -24.28 -13.52 3.10
CA GLN A 511 -25.32 -14.17 2.30
C GLN A 511 -25.30 -13.66 0.85
N LEU A 512 -25.06 -12.36 0.63
CA LEU A 512 -24.86 -11.80 -0.71
C LEU A 512 -23.70 -12.47 -1.46
N ILE A 513 -22.53 -12.63 -0.80
CA ILE A 513 -21.38 -13.33 -1.38
C ILE A 513 -21.75 -14.77 -1.75
N HIS A 514 -22.47 -15.48 -0.88
CA HIS A 514 -22.88 -16.85 -1.15
C HIS A 514 -23.83 -16.96 -2.36
N SER A 515 -24.74 -16.00 -2.54
CA SER A 515 -25.64 -15.96 -3.69
C SER A 515 -24.91 -15.88 -5.04
N LEU A 516 -23.72 -15.27 -5.09
CA LEU A 516 -22.91 -15.18 -6.32
C LEU A 516 -22.48 -16.54 -6.85
N ASN A 517 -22.16 -17.48 -5.97
CA ASN A 517 -21.80 -18.84 -6.36
C ASN A 517 -22.97 -19.58 -7.03
N THR A 518 -24.21 -19.17 -6.72
CA THR A 518 -25.43 -19.74 -7.31
C THR A 518 -25.73 -19.11 -8.67
N ILE A 519 -25.48 -17.80 -8.82
CA ILE A 519 -25.65 -17.07 -10.09
C ILE A 519 -24.62 -17.55 -11.12
N GLN A 520 -23.35 -17.73 -10.73
CA GLN A 520 -22.30 -18.24 -11.62
C GLN A 520 -22.57 -19.65 -12.15
N LYS A 521 -23.23 -20.53 -11.37
CA LYS A 521 -23.62 -21.87 -11.85
C LYS A 521 -24.66 -21.81 -12.98
N ARG A 522 -25.55 -20.81 -13.00
CA ARG A 522 -26.56 -20.65 -14.05
C ARG A 522 -25.99 -20.05 -15.34
N GLU A 523 -24.98 -19.18 -15.24
CA GLU A 523 -24.28 -18.61 -16.40
C GLU A 523 -23.39 -19.64 -17.12
N GLN A 524 -22.93 -20.69 -16.42
CA GLN A 524 -22.10 -21.76 -16.99
C GLN A 524 -22.87 -22.75 -17.90
N GLU A 525 -24.20 -22.72 -17.92
CA GLU A 525 -25.05 -23.69 -18.65
C GLU A 525 -25.46 -23.24 -20.06
N GLN A 526 -25.03 -22.06 -20.54
CA GLN A 526 -25.27 -21.60 -21.91
C GLN A 526 -23.99 -21.69 -22.76
N GLU A 527 -23.81 -22.83 -23.44
CA GLU A 527 -22.76 -23.00 -24.45
C GLU A 527 -23.23 -22.45 -25.81
N GLU A 528 -22.68 -21.30 -26.23
CA GLU A 528 -22.63 -20.90 -27.64
C GLU A 528 -21.38 -21.49 -28.33
N ASP A 529 -21.53 -21.80 -29.63
CA ASP A 529 -20.48 -22.26 -30.55
C ASP A 529 -19.38 -21.19 -30.69
N LEU A 530 -18.26 -21.38 -29.98
CA LEU A 530 -17.09 -20.51 -30.02
C LEU A 530 -16.04 -21.00 -31.01
N SER A 531 -15.27 -20.06 -31.57
CA SER A 531 -14.05 -20.36 -32.30
C SER A 531 -12.97 -20.98 -31.37
N GLU A 532 -11.96 -21.61 -31.94
CA GLU A 532 -10.86 -22.23 -31.17
C GLU A 532 -10.02 -21.18 -30.41
N GLU A 533 -9.88 -19.97 -30.99
CA GLU A 533 -9.20 -18.83 -30.37
C GLU A 533 -10.00 -18.30 -29.16
N ASP A 534 -11.31 -18.13 -29.32
CA ASP A 534 -12.20 -17.69 -28.23
C ASP A 534 -12.24 -18.72 -27.10
N ARG A 535 -12.26 -20.02 -27.40
CA ARG A 535 -12.18 -21.07 -26.38
C ARG A 535 -10.88 -20.97 -25.60
N THR A 536 -9.76 -20.72 -26.26
CA THR A 536 -8.45 -20.56 -25.61
C THR A 536 -8.46 -19.33 -24.70
N PHE A 537 -8.98 -18.20 -25.19
CA PHE A 537 -9.12 -16.97 -24.42
C PHE A 537 -10.03 -17.13 -23.20
N PHE A 538 -11.22 -17.73 -23.36
CA PHE A 538 -12.15 -17.97 -22.24
C PHE A 538 -11.65 -19.03 -21.26
N CYS A 539 -10.87 -20.02 -21.70
CA CYS A 539 -10.16 -20.93 -20.81
C CYS A 539 -9.13 -20.17 -19.97
N ALA A 540 -8.31 -19.32 -20.58
CA ALA A 540 -7.33 -18.50 -19.87
C ALA A 540 -8.01 -17.57 -18.85
N LEU A 541 -9.14 -16.94 -19.21
CA LEU A 541 -9.97 -16.14 -18.30
C LEU A 541 -10.50 -16.94 -17.10
N LYS A 542 -11.02 -18.15 -17.36
CA LYS A 542 -11.57 -19.01 -16.30
C LYS A 542 -10.52 -19.40 -15.28
N GLU A 543 -9.31 -19.73 -15.72
CA GLU A 543 -8.23 -20.12 -14.82
C GLU A 543 -7.67 -18.97 -13.98
N ILE A 544 -7.95 -17.72 -14.34
CA ILE A 544 -7.58 -16.53 -13.55
C ILE A 544 -8.77 -16.00 -12.74
N GLY A 545 -9.82 -16.83 -12.58
CA GLY A 545 -10.97 -16.57 -11.74
C GLY A 545 -12.06 -15.69 -12.37
N ILE A 546 -11.92 -15.32 -13.65
CA ILE A 546 -12.90 -14.50 -14.35
C ILE A 546 -13.95 -15.41 -15.03
N PRO A 547 -15.25 -15.25 -14.71
CA PRO A 547 -16.30 -16.00 -15.38
C PRO A 547 -16.39 -15.64 -16.87
N ARG A 548 -16.88 -16.58 -17.68
CA ARG A 548 -17.12 -16.36 -19.12
C ARG A 548 -18.17 -15.26 -19.30
N GLY A 549 -17.83 -14.27 -20.12
CA GLY A 549 -18.71 -13.18 -20.56
C GLY A 549 -19.10 -13.29 -22.04
N SER A 550 -19.82 -12.29 -22.56
CA SER A 550 -20.01 -12.14 -24.02
C SER A 550 -18.69 -11.73 -24.69
N ILE A 551 -18.50 -12.07 -25.97
CA ILE A 551 -17.29 -11.71 -26.73
C ILE A 551 -17.10 -10.19 -26.88
N ASP A 552 -18.21 -9.44 -26.90
CA ASP A 552 -18.23 -7.98 -26.98
C ASP A 552 -18.19 -7.31 -25.60
N GLN A 553 -18.19 -8.10 -24.52
CA GLN A 553 -18.11 -7.60 -23.16
C GLN A 553 -16.70 -7.11 -22.86
N SER A 554 -16.57 -5.92 -22.30
CA SER A 554 -15.29 -5.41 -21.81
C SER A 554 -14.70 -6.39 -20.79
N PHE A 555 -13.40 -6.67 -20.88
CA PHE A 555 -12.66 -7.51 -19.93
C PHE A 555 -12.90 -7.10 -18.47
N PHE A 556 -12.98 -5.79 -18.22
CA PHE A 556 -13.24 -5.27 -16.88
C PHE A 556 -14.69 -5.53 -16.45
N ASP A 557 -15.65 -5.49 -17.37
CA ASP A 557 -17.08 -5.74 -17.09
C ASP A 557 -17.36 -7.22 -16.84
N ALA A 558 -16.48 -8.10 -17.33
CA ALA A 558 -16.53 -9.53 -17.05
C ALA A 558 -16.00 -9.92 -15.66
N GLY A 559 -15.44 -8.97 -14.88
CA GLY A 559 -14.82 -9.26 -13.58
C GLY A 559 -13.31 -8.99 -13.52
N GLY A 560 -12.69 -8.58 -14.63
CA GLY A 560 -11.24 -8.40 -14.69
C GLY A 560 -10.72 -7.19 -13.93
N SER A 561 -9.57 -7.35 -13.26
CA SER A 561 -8.75 -6.24 -12.73
C SER A 561 -7.45 -6.10 -13.53
N SER A 562 -6.69 -5.03 -13.29
CA SER A 562 -5.36 -4.87 -13.90
C SER A 562 -4.39 -6.02 -13.56
N LEU A 563 -4.52 -6.65 -12.39
CA LEU A 563 -3.75 -7.83 -12.02
C LEU A 563 -4.21 -9.06 -12.81
N ASN A 564 -5.52 -9.21 -13.01
CA ASN A 564 -6.04 -10.29 -13.86
C ASN A 564 -5.67 -10.08 -15.33
N ALA A 565 -5.58 -8.83 -15.82
CA ALA A 565 -5.12 -8.56 -17.18
C ALA A 565 -3.67 -9.04 -17.37
N LEU A 566 -2.84 -8.80 -16.35
CA LEU A 566 -1.48 -9.30 -16.23
C LEU A 566 -1.41 -10.83 -16.29
N LEU A 567 -2.21 -11.50 -15.44
CA LEU A 567 -2.37 -12.95 -15.41
C LEU A 567 -2.85 -13.51 -16.77
N LEU A 568 -3.77 -12.81 -17.42
CA LEU A 568 -4.34 -13.20 -18.70
C LEU A 568 -3.30 -13.13 -19.82
N VAL A 569 -2.62 -11.99 -19.97
CA VAL A 569 -1.59 -11.78 -20.99
C VAL A 569 -0.46 -12.78 -20.82
N ALA A 570 0.01 -12.98 -19.58
CA ALA A 570 1.01 -13.99 -19.26
C ALA A 570 0.61 -15.39 -19.71
N LYS A 571 -0.67 -15.77 -19.53
CA LYS A 571 -1.17 -17.09 -19.95
C LYS A 571 -1.36 -17.21 -21.45
N LEU A 572 -1.92 -16.20 -22.10
CA LEU A 572 -2.13 -16.19 -23.54
C LEU A 572 -0.80 -16.35 -24.29
N HIS A 573 0.23 -15.63 -23.83
CA HIS A 573 1.58 -15.74 -24.37
C HIS A 573 2.18 -17.16 -24.23
N ARG A 574 1.86 -17.89 -23.15
CA ARG A 574 2.27 -19.29 -22.98
C ARG A 574 1.55 -20.26 -23.92
N THR A 575 0.32 -19.95 -24.33
CA THR A 575 -0.45 -20.74 -25.30
C THR A 575 -0.17 -20.39 -26.75
N GLY A 576 0.76 -19.46 -27.02
CA GLY A 576 1.16 -19.05 -28.37
C GLY A 576 0.33 -17.91 -28.97
N PHE A 577 -0.36 -17.13 -28.14
CA PHE A 577 -1.08 -15.91 -28.52
C PHE A 577 -0.29 -14.64 -28.26
#